data_AF-A0A174VP65-F1
#
_entry.id   AF-A0A174VP65-F1
#
_cell.length_a   1.000
_cell.length_b   1.000
_cell.length_c   1.000
_cell.angle_alpha   90.00
_cell.angle_beta   90.00
_cell.angle_gamma   90.00
#
_symmetry.space_group_name_H-M   'P 1'
#
loop_
_entity.id
_entity.type
_entity.pdbx_description
1 polymer ?
#
loop_
_entity_poly.entity_id
_entity_poly.type
_entity_poly.pdbx_seq_one_letter_code
_entity_poly.pdbx_strand_id
1 'polypeptide(L)'
;MKLNINIFRRKQKEEAYKGKYLTRRKPEGCAQKAVYISRENHETVKRIVGMAGGHGMTISGYIDHILSEHFEQYGAELESLNNRKGHEIVEQITISRW
;
A
#
# COMPACT_ATOMS: atom_id res chain seq x y z
N MET A 1 33.42 -17.51 2.56
CA MET A 1 32.48 -17.08 3.63
C MET A 1 31.56 -15.89 3.29
N LYS A 2 31.56 -15.34 2.06
CA LYS A 2 30.72 -14.18 1.68
C LYS A 2 29.29 -14.53 1.20
N LEU A 3 29.04 -15.78 0.79
CA LEU A 3 27.72 -16.22 0.31
C LEU A 3 26.63 -16.17 1.40
N ASN A 4 26.95 -16.60 2.61
CA ASN A 4 25.99 -16.73 3.70
C ASN A 4 25.40 -15.38 4.17
N ILE A 5 26.19 -14.30 4.09
CA ILE A 5 25.76 -12.95 4.47
C ILE A 5 24.71 -12.42 3.50
N ASN A 6 24.89 -12.66 2.19
CA ASN A 6 23.93 -12.23 1.16
C ASN A 6 22.63 -13.03 1.23
N ILE A 7 22.70 -14.33 1.51
CA ILE A 7 21.52 -15.18 1.71
C ILE A 7 20.72 -14.71 2.93
N PHE A 8 21.40 -14.40 4.04
CA PHE A 8 20.75 -13.89 5.25
C PHE A 8 20.09 -12.53 5.02
N ARG A 9 20.79 -11.58 4.39
CA ARG A 9 20.22 -10.27 4.03
C ARG A 9 19.01 -10.38 3.10
N ARG A 10 19.05 -11.29 2.12
CA ARG A 10 17.91 -11.54 1.22
C ARG A 10 16.70 -12.07 1.97
N LYS A 11 16.91 -13.04 2.86
CA LYS A 11 15.85 -13.62 3.70
C LYS A 11 15.22 -12.56 4.61
N GLN A 12 16.04 -11.71 5.24
CA GLN A 12 15.54 -10.61 6.07
C GLN A 12 14.68 -9.61 5.27
N LYS A 13 15.10 -9.27 4.05
CA LYS A 13 14.33 -8.37 3.16
C LYS A 13 12.99 -8.99 2.75
N GLU A 14 12.97 -10.29 2.47
CA GLU A 14 11.75 -11.03 2.12
C GLU A 14 10.76 -11.04 3.29
N GLU A 15 11.23 -11.35 4.50
CA GLU A 15 10.39 -11.35 5.71
C GLU A 15 9.90 -9.94 6.07
N ALA A 16 10.73 -8.91 5.88
CA ALA A 16 10.31 -7.52 6.06
C ALA A 16 9.20 -7.13 5.07
N TYR A 17 9.32 -7.52 3.81
CA TYR A 17 8.29 -7.27 2.80
C TYR A 17 6.98 -8.02 3.14
N LYS A 18 7.07 -9.30 3.52
CA LYS A 18 5.92 -10.08 3.95
C LYS A 18 5.22 -9.44 5.15
N GLY A 19 5.98 -9.09 6.18
CA GLY A 19 5.46 -8.46 7.40
C GLY A 19 4.80 -7.11 7.13
N LYS A 20 5.34 -6.31 6.20
CA LYS A 20 4.81 -4.99 5.88
C LYS A 20 3.58 -5.04 4.99
N TYR A 21 3.62 -5.78 3.88
CA TYR A 21 2.58 -5.71 2.84
C TYR A 21 1.65 -6.91 2.77
N LEU A 22 2.07 -8.06 3.30
CA LEU A 22 1.35 -9.34 3.17
C LEU A 22 0.67 -9.79 4.47
N THR A 23 0.64 -8.96 5.49
CA THR A 23 -0.04 -9.22 6.77
C THR A 23 -1.50 -8.84 6.71
N ARG A 24 -2.42 -9.70 7.15
CA ARG A 24 -3.84 -9.37 7.23
C ARG A 24 -4.06 -8.11 8.09
N ARG A 25 -4.61 -7.07 7.47
CA ARG A 25 -5.39 -6.05 8.16
C ARG A 25 -6.87 -6.32 7.92
N LYS A 26 -7.62 -6.42 9.01
CA LYS A 26 -9.07 -6.22 8.94
C LYS A 26 -9.28 -4.73 9.11
N PRO A 27 -9.86 -4.00 8.14
CA PRO A 27 -10.28 -2.65 8.42
C PRO A 27 -11.30 -2.69 9.56
N GLU A 28 -11.13 -1.75 10.50
CA GLU A 28 -12.06 -1.56 11.60
C GLU A 28 -13.36 -0.98 10.99
N GLY A 29 -14.34 -1.85 10.79
CA GLY A 29 -15.62 -1.51 10.15
C GLY A 29 -15.67 -1.80 8.63
N CYS A 30 -16.88 -2.00 8.11
CA CYS A 30 -17.16 -2.29 6.70
C CYS A 30 -17.00 -1.08 5.75
N ALA A 31 -16.14 -0.12 6.06
CA ALA A 31 -15.97 1.12 5.29
C ALA A 31 -15.02 0.97 4.08
N GLN A 32 -15.11 -0.14 3.34
CA GLN A 32 -14.34 -0.28 2.10
C GLN A 32 -15.05 0.40 0.94
N LYS A 33 -14.29 1.11 0.09
CA LYS A 33 -14.78 1.66 -1.19
C LYS A 33 -14.21 0.84 -2.34
N ALA A 34 -15.03 0.55 -3.34
CA ALA A 34 -14.58 -0.12 -4.55
C ALA A 34 -13.78 0.86 -5.44
N VAL A 35 -12.67 0.38 -6.00
CA VAL A 35 -11.82 1.14 -6.92
C VAL A 35 -11.54 0.30 -8.15
N TYR A 36 -11.57 0.92 -9.32
CA TYR A 36 -11.17 0.28 -10.57
C TYR A 36 -9.66 0.39 -10.75
N ILE A 37 -9.04 -0.72 -11.14
CA ILE A 37 -7.64 -0.78 -11.55
C ILE A 37 -7.56 -1.46 -12.92
N SER A 38 -6.44 -1.30 -13.62
CA SER A 38 -6.22 -1.99 -14.89
C SER A 38 -6.29 -3.51 -14.69
N ARG A 39 -6.74 -4.23 -15.73
CA ARG A 39 -6.78 -5.69 -15.73
C ARG A 39 -5.39 -6.30 -15.44
N GLU A 40 -4.34 -5.73 -16.01
CA GLU A 40 -2.96 -6.18 -15.82
C GLU A 40 -2.52 -6.03 -14.35
N ASN A 41 -2.82 -4.89 -13.73
CA ASN A 41 -2.52 -4.67 -12.32
C ASN A 41 -3.33 -5.63 -11.44
N HIS A 42 -4.60 -5.82 -11.76
CA HIS A 42 -5.45 -6.76 -11.04
C HIS A 42 -4.90 -8.19 -11.07
N GLU A 43 -4.51 -8.70 -12.24
CA GLU A 43 -3.93 -10.05 -12.36
C GLU A 43 -2.58 -10.15 -11.64
N THR A 44 -1.76 -9.10 -11.68
CA THR A 44 -0.47 -9.06 -10.99
C THR A 44 -0.67 -9.09 -9.47
N VAL A 45 -1.54 -8.24 -8.93
CA VAL A 45 -1.86 -8.21 -7.50
C VAL A 45 -2.48 -9.53 -7.06
N LYS A 46 -3.39 -10.09 -7.85
CA LYS A 46 -4.00 -11.40 -7.58
C LYS A 46 -2.95 -12.50 -7.46
N ARG A 47 -1.94 -12.54 -8.32
CA ARG A 47 -0.82 -13.49 -8.24
C ARG A 47 -0.01 -13.29 -6.97
N ILE A 48 0.35 -12.05 -6.63
CA ILE A 48 1.11 -11.72 -5.41
C ILE A 48 0.36 -12.19 -4.15
N VAL A 49 -0.92 -11.82 -4.04
CA VAL A 49 -1.76 -12.21 -2.90
C VAL A 49 -1.97 -13.73 -2.85
N GLY A 50 -2.14 -14.39 -4.01
CA GLY A 50 -2.27 -15.84 -4.10
C GLY A 50 -1.01 -16.58 -3.63
N MET A 51 0.18 -16.07 -3.97
CA MET A 51 1.45 -16.60 -3.48
C MET A 51 1.63 -16.40 -1.97
N ALA A 52 1.02 -15.35 -1.41
CA ALA A 52 1.02 -15.06 0.02
C ALA A 52 -0.02 -15.87 0.83
N GLY A 53 -0.67 -16.87 0.21
CA GLY A 53 -1.92 -17.55 0.60
C GLY A 53 -2.04 -18.18 2.00
N GLY A 54 -1.11 -17.95 2.93
CA GLY A 54 -1.23 -18.33 4.35
C GLY A 54 -1.67 -17.19 5.28
N HIS A 55 -1.49 -15.92 4.90
CA HIS A 55 -1.65 -14.79 5.85
C HIS A 55 -3.02 -14.11 5.83
N GLY A 56 -3.97 -14.60 5.03
CA GLY A 56 -5.32 -14.03 4.96
C GLY A 56 -5.37 -12.61 4.37
N MET A 57 -4.40 -12.27 3.51
CA MET A 57 -4.32 -11.05 2.71
C MET A 57 -5.36 -11.05 1.59
N THR A 58 -5.88 -9.87 1.25
CA THR A 58 -6.82 -9.65 0.15
C THR A 58 -6.24 -8.69 -0.87
N ILE A 59 -6.76 -8.70 -2.10
CA ILE A 59 -6.39 -7.72 -3.13
C ILE A 59 -6.59 -6.30 -2.60
N SER A 60 -7.74 -6.02 -2.00
CA SER A 60 -8.06 -4.72 -1.42
C SER A 60 -7.08 -4.33 -0.31
N GLY A 61 -6.75 -5.24 0.61
CA GLY A 61 -5.81 -4.96 1.71
C GLY A 61 -4.38 -4.70 1.22
N TYR A 62 -3.95 -5.40 0.17
CA TYR A 62 -2.63 -5.19 -0.42
C TYR A 62 -2.53 -3.81 -1.10
N ILE A 63 -3.57 -3.43 -1.85
CA ILE A 63 -3.65 -2.11 -2.48
C ILE A 63 -3.70 -1.01 -1.41
N ASP A 64 -4.48 -1.21 -0.35
CA ASP A 64 -4.60 -0.26 0.76
C ASP A 64 -3.25 0.00 1.46
N HIS A 65 -2.43 -1.04 1.68
CA HIS A 65 -1.08 -0.88 2.21
C HIS A 65 -0.15 -0.06 1.29
N ILE A 66 -0.18 -0.34 -0.02
CA ILE A 66 0.62 0.40 -0.99
C ILE A 66 0.20 1.87 -1.01
N LEU A 67 -1.10 2.14 -1.04
CA LEU A 67 -1.62 3.51 -1.06
C LEU A 67 -1.28 4.24 0.24
N SER A 68 -1.45 3.61 1.39
CA SER A 68 -1.11 4.20 2.69
C SER A 68 0.35 4.60 2.77
N GLU A 69 1.26 3.70 2.39
CA GLU A 69 2.70 4.03 2.37
C GLU A 69 3.02 5.11 1.33
N HIS A 70 2.41 5.04 0.15
CA HIS A 70 2.62 6.03 -0.88
C HIS A 70 2.20 7.43 -0.41
N PHE A 71 1.06 7.56 0.27
CA PHE A 71 0.61 8.82 0.83
C PHE A 71 1.45 9.28 2.02
N GLU A 72 1.91 8.37 2.87
CA GLU A 72 2.84 8.72 3.96
C GLU A 72 4.17 9.25 3.43
N GLN A 73 4.70 8.63 2.37
CA GLN A 73 5.99 8.99 1.79
C GLN A 73 5.93 10.24 0.90
N TYR A 74 4.83 10.44 0.16
CA TYR A 74 4.72 11.50 -0.85
C TYR A 74 3.61 12.53 -0.57
N GLY A 75 2.99 12.48 0.60
CA GLY A 75 1.88 13.36 0.98
C GLY A 75 2.26 14.84 0.93
N ALA A 76 3.46 15.18 1.43
CA ALA A 76 3.95 16.56 1.44
C ALA A 76 4.19 17.10 0.02
N GLU A 77 4.76 16.29 -0.87
CA GLU A 77 4.95 16.64 -2.28
C GLU A 77 3.61 16.80 -3.01
N LEU A 78 2.65 15.90 -2.74
CA LEU A 78 1.30 15.98 -3.27
C LEU A 78 0.59 17.27 -2.83
N GLU A 79 0.67 17.62 -1.55
CA GLU A 79 0.13 18.88 -1.03
C GLU A 79 0.81 20.09 -1.68
N SER A 80 2.13 20.06 -1.86
CA SER A 80 2.85 21.16 -2.52
C SER A 80 2.44 21.36 -3.98
N LEU A 81 2.18 20.26 -4.71
CA LEU A 81 1.68 20.30 -6.10
C LEU A 81 0.23 20.78 -6.15
N ASN A 82 -0.57 20.40 -5.16
CA ASN A 82 -1.96 20.82 -5.07
C ASN A 82 -2.07 22.30 -4.70
N ASN A 83 -1.25 22.80 -3.78
CA ASN A 83 -1.19 24.22 -3.41
C ASN A 83 -0.69 25.11 -4.54
N ARG A 84 0.12 24.59 -5.48
CA ARG A 84 0.50 25.30 -6.72
C ARG A 84 -0.64 25.39 -7.74
N LYS A 85 -1.66 24.54 -7.63
CA LYS A 85 -2.87 24.55 -8.46
C LYS A 85 -4.10 25.11 -7.73
N GLY A 86 -4.04 25.23 -6.41
CA GLY A 86 -5.10 25.65 -5.51
C GLY A 86 -5.28 27.16 -5.41
N HIS A 87 -5.36 27.87 -6.54
CA HIS A 87 -6.19 29.09 -6.56
C HIS A 87 -7.66 28.78 -6.86
N GLU A 88 -8.06 27.51 -6.92
CA GLU A 88 -9.47 27.14 -6.87
C GLU A 88 -9.58 25.70 -6.42
N ILE A 89 -10.29 25.47 -5.31
CA ILE A 89 -10.68 24.16 -4.77
C ILE A 89 -9.56 23.42 -4.02
N VAL A 90 -9.23 23.79 -2.78
CA VAL A 90 -9.19 22.86 -1.63
C VAL A 90 -9.26 23.69 -0.34
N GLU A 91 -10.46 23.98 0.13
CA GLU A 91 -10.71 24.31 1.56
C GLU A 91 -11.79 23.41 2.18
N GLN A 92 -12.21 22.33 1.49
CA GLN A 92 -13.36 21.51 1.94
C GLN A 92 -13.00 20.07 2.36
N ILE A 93 -11.73 19.64 2.35
CA ILE A 93 -11.37 18.24 2.69
C ILE A 93 -10.52 18.14 3.97
N THR A 94 -10.02 19.25 4.51
CA THR A 94 -9.07 19.22 5.64
C THR A 94 -9.73 19.11 7.03
N ILE A 95 -11.07 19.04 7.15
CA ILE A 95 -11.76 19.00 8.47
C ILE A 95 -12.66 17.77 8.64
N SER A 96 -12.31 16.63 8.05
CA SER A 96 -12.96 15.34 8.37
C SER A 96 -11.97 14.21 8.10
N ARG A 97 -10.79 14.25 8.72
CA ARG A 97 -10.53 13.69 10.06
C ARG A 97 -10.53 12.16 10.01
N TRP A 98 -9.33 11.63 10.26
CA TRP A 98 -9.03 10.43 11.05
C TRP A 98 -10.25 9.79 11.73
#